data_AF-A0A1F5N579-F1
#
_entry.id   AF-A0A1F5N579-F1
#
_cell.length_a   1.000
_cell.length_b   1.000
_cell.length_c   1.000
_cell.angle_alpha   90.00
_cell.angle_beta   90.00
_cell.angle_gamma   90.00
#
_symmetry.space_group_name_H-M   'P 1'
#
loop_
_entity.id
_entity.type
_entity.pdbx_description
1 polymer ?
#
loop_
_entity_poly.entity_id
_entity_poly.type
_entity_poly.pdbx_seq_one_letter_code
_entity_poly.pdbx_strand_id
1 'polypeptide(L)'
;MGSVVGITLIILGIWILVSIYIKRSKFRFMSRWMLAIEGIGRVYNFLSGKHEHHKIKYPSEFGIKTSYLVGTIHGIGAETPTQVILFITAAGVGGGINGSVLLLVFVIGLLIANSAIVILFLLGFVNVKKNTKLYVTFGILAGLMSLIVGVLFLIGKSLLLPALS
;
A
#
# COMPACT_ATOMS: atom_id res chain seq x y z
N MET A 1 6.61 -16.69 -6.47
CA MET A 1 5.93 -15.52 -5.85
C MET A 1 6.49 -14.18 -6.33
N GLY A 2 7.82 -14.02 -6.43
CA GLY A 2 8.46 -12.75 -6.84
C GLY A 2 7.95 -12.16 -8.16
N SER A 3 7.75 -12.97 -9.20
CA SER A 3 7.26 -12.49 -10.49
C SER A 3 5.84 -11.91 -10.43
N VAL A 4 4.96 -12.46 -9.58
CA VAL A 4 3.58 -11.95 -9.40
C VAL A 4 3.61 -10.58 -8.73
N VAL A 5 4.42 -10.44 -7.68
CA VAL A 5 4.65 -9.15 -7.01
C VAL A 5 5.28 -8.13 -7.96
N GLY A 6 6.23 -8.57 -8.80
CA GLY A 6 6.85 -7.73 -9.82
C GLY A 6 5.84 -7.17 -10.83
N ILE A 7 4.98 -8.04 -11.36
CA ILE A 7 3.92 -7.66 -12.32
C ILE A 7 2.95 -6.66 -11.68
N THR A 8 2.49 -6.91 -10.45
CA THR A 8 1.54 -6.00 -9.80
C THR A 8 2.15 -4.62 -9.53
N LEU A 9 3.42 -4.57 -9.10
CA LEU A 9 4.15 -3.31 -8.89
C LEU A 9 4.38 -2.54 -10.20
N ILE A 10 4.65 -3.23 -11.31
CA ILE A 10 4.81 -2.58 -12.61
C ILE A 10 3.49 -1.97 -13.07
N ILE A 11 2.40 -2.75 -13.04
CA ILE A 11 1.07 -2.27 -13.40
C ILE A 11 0.69 -1.04 -12.58
N LEU A 12 0.91 -1.09 -11.26
CA LEU A 12 0.60 0.01 -10.37
C LEU A 12 1.48 1.25 -10.63
N GLY A 13 2.77 1.05 -10.89
CA GLY A 13 3.72 2.12 -11.21
C GLY A 13 3.35 2.86 -12.50
N ILE A 14 3.07 2.11 -13.57
CA ILE A 14 2.60 2.67 -14.85
C ILE A 14 1.29 3.43 -14.63
N TRP A 15 0.33 2.82 -13.94
CA TRP A 15 -0.96 3.43 -13.66
C TRP A 15 -0.84 4.79 -12.96
N ILE A 16 -0.01 4.87 -11.92
CA ILE A 16 0.21 6.10 -11.16
C ILE A 16 0.81 7.18 -12.08
N LEU A 17 1.86 6.87 -12.83
CA LEU A 17 2.53 7.83 -13.71
C LEU A 17 1.60 8.34 -14.82
N VAL A 18 0.85 7.45 -15.46
CA VAL A 18 -0.16 7.80 -16.48
C VAL A 18 -1.26 8.68 -15.87
N SER A 19 -1.73 8.35 -14.67
CA SER A 19 -2.78 9.11 -13.99
C SER A 19 -2.34 10.55 -13.65
N ILE A 20 -1.08 10.74 -13.25
CA ILE A 20 -0.48 12.05 -12.99
C ILE A 20 -0.32 12.84 -14.29
N TYR A 21 0.13 12.17 -15.36
CA TYR A 21 0.30 12.79 -16.67
C TYR A 21 -1.03 13.33 -17.21
N ILE A 22 -2.11 12.56 -17.09
CA ILE A 22 -3.44 12.92 -17.64
C ILE A 22 -4.18 13.93 -16.74
N LYS A 23 -4.09 13.84 -15.41
CA LYS A 23 -4.96 14.59 -14.48
C LYS A 23 -4.28 15.71 -13.69
N ARG A 24 -3.15 16.25 -14.17
CA ARG A 24 -2.21 17.18 -13.47
C ARG A 24 -2.80 18.19 -12.46
N SER A 25 -3.99 18.76 -12.67
CA SER A 25 -4.57 19.79 -11.77
C SER A 25 -5.77 19.33 -10.91
N LYS A 26 -6.32 18.13 -11.12
CA LYS A 26 -7.47 17.59 -10.35
C LYS A 26 -7.18 16.24 -9.69
N PHE A 27 -5.92 15.83 -9.63
CA PHE A 27 -5.52 14.58 -8.99
C PHE A 27 -5.83 14.67 -7.47
N ARG A 28 -6.74 13.82 -6.98
CA ARG A 28 -7.04 13.63 -5.55
C ARG A 28 -6.57 12.23 -5.16
N PHE A 29 -5.96 12.08 -3.98
CA PHE A 29 -5.45 10.77 -3.56
C PHE A 29 -6.66 9.99 -3.12
N MET A 30 -7.14 9.15 -4.02
CA MET A 30 -8.10 8.13 -3.69
C MET A 30 -7.38 7.05 -2.88
N SER A 31 -8.01 6.53 -1.83
CA SER A 31 -7.40 5.41 -1.08
C SER A 31 -7.14 4.26 -2.04
N ARG A 32 -6.10 3.46 -1.78
CA ARG A 32 -5.76 2.28 -2.62
C ARG A 32 -6.97 1.36 -2.82
N TRP A 33 -7.80 1.24 -1.79
CA TRP A 33 -9.07 0.51 -1.83
C TRP A 33 -10.15 1.20 -2.65
N MET A 34 -10.21 2.53 -2.63
CA MET A 34 -11.12 3.29 -3.49
C MET A 34 -10.76 3.15 -4.97
N LEU A 35 -9.47 3.11 -5.29
CA LEU A 35 -8.99 2.82 -6.65
C LEU A 35 -9.29 1.38 -7.08
N ALA A 36 -9.12 0.40 -6.18
CA ALA A 36 -9.46 -0.99 -6.45
C ALA A 36 -10.97 -1.18 -6.67
N ILE A 37 -11.80 -0.61 -5.80
CA ILE A 37 -13.27 -0.65 -5.89
C ILE A 37 -13.75 0.07 -7.15
N GLU A 38 -13.18 1.23 -7.47
CA GLU A 38 -13.49 1.94 -8.72
C GLU A 38 -13.04 1.14 -9.95
N GLY A 39 -11.86 0.54 -9.91
CA GLY A 39 -11.34 -0.32 -10.98
C GLY A 39 -12.24 -1.52 -11.24
N ILE A 40 -12.64 -2.24 -10.18
CA ILE A 40 -13.59 -3.36 -10.25
C ILE A 40 -14.93 -2.90 -10.81
N GLY A 41 -15.48 -1.78 -10.32
CA GLY A 41 -16.73 -1.22 -10.83
C GLY A 41 -16.64 -0.85 -12.32
N ARG A 42 -15.49 -0.33 -12.76
CA ARG A 42 -15.27 0.05 -14.17
C ARG A 42 -15.18 -1.17 -15.09
N VAL A 43 -14.52 -2.25 -14.64
CA VAL A 43 -14.47 -3.54 -15.35
C VAL A 43 -15.85 -4.18 -15.40
N TYR A 44 -16.59 -4.18 -14.28
CA TYR A 44 -17.95 -4.71 -14.22
C TYR A 44 -18.90 -3.97 -15.17
N ASN A 45 -18.83 -2.64 -15.22
CA ASN A 45 -19.63 -1.83 -16.15
C ASN A 45 -19.23 -2.04 -17.61
N PHE A 46 -17.93 -2.19 -17.89
CA PHE A 46 -17.42 -2.52 -19.23
C PHE A 46 -17.94 -3.88 -19.71
N LEU A 47 -17.91 -4.90 -18.85
CA LEU A 47 -18.43 -6.24 -19.17
C LEU A 47 -19.96 -6.29 -19.23
N SER A 48 -20.65 -5.46 -18.44
CA SER A 48 -22.12 -5.43 -18.39
C SER A 48 -22.76 -4.62 -19.53
N GLY A 49 -21.98 -4.01 -20.42
CA GLY A 49 -22.48 -3.22 -21.56
C GLY A 49 -23.31 -1.98 -21.18
N LYS A 50 -23.39 -1.63 -19.89
CA LYS A 50 -24.13 -0.46 -19.40
C LYS A 50 -23.22 0.76 -19.41
N HIS A 51 -23.41 1.63 -20.41
CA HIS A 51 -22.87 2.99 -20.43
C HIS A 51 -23.65 3.92 -19.49
N GLU A 52 -23.83 3.51 -18.24
CA GLU A 52 -24.31 4.46 -17.24
C GLU A 52 -23.09 5.18 -16.65
N HIS A 53 -23.03 6.50 -16.86
CA HIS A 53 -22.18 7.39 -16.09
C HIS A 53 -22.70 7.46 -14.65
N HIS A 54 -22.65 6.35 -13.93
CA HIS A 54 -22.81 6.34 -12.49
C HIS A 54 -21.63 7.14 -11.93
N LYS A 55 -21.88 8.42 -11.61
CA LYS A 55 -21.05 9.14 -10.63
C LYS A 55 -21.10 8.29 -9.39
N ILE A 56 -20.09 7.44 -9.19
CA ILE A 56 -19.94 6.67 -7.96
C ILE A 56 -20.02 7.71 -6.85
N LYS A 57 -21.13 7.69 -6.10
CA LYS A 57 -21.24 8.41 -4.84
C LYS A 57 -20.24 7.72 -3.96
N TYR A 58 -19.01 8.24 -3.94
CA TYR A 58 -18.04 7.91 -2.93
C TYR A 58 -18.78 8.06 -1.60
N PRO A 59 -18.95 7.00 -0.79
CA PRO A 59 -19.41 7.21 0.57
C PRO A 59 -18.43 8.22 1.14
N SER A 60 -18.95 9.41 1.44
CA SER A 60 -18.15 10.62 1.62
C SER A 60 -17.17 10.48 2.77
N GLU A 61 -17.32 9.45 3.60
CA GLU A 61 -16.43 9.08 4.67
C GLU A 61 -16.36 7.55 4.73
N PHE A 62 -15.19 6.99 4.47
CA PHE A 62 -14.88 5.64 4.93
C PHE A 62 -14.99 5.66 6.46
N GLY A 63 -16.15 5.26 6.99
CA GLY A 63 -16.41 5.29 8.42
C GLY A 63 -15.51 4.34 9.20
N ILE A 64 -15.54 4.45 10.53
CA ILE A 64 -14.73 3.66 11.48
C ILE A 64 -14.74 2.16 11.13
N LYS A 65 -15.92 1.62 10.79
CA LYS A 65 -16.10 0.20 10.44
C LYS A 65 -15.30 -0.22 9.20
N THR A 66 -15.27 0.61 8.15
CA THR A 66 -14.53 0.27 6.93
C THR A 66 -13.04 0.44 7.13
N SER A 67 -12.60 1.46 7.88
CA SER A 67 -11.20 1.63 8.24
C SER A 67 -10.68 0.47 9.09
N TYR A 68 -11.48 -0.01 10.04
CA TYR A 68 -11.17 -1.21 10.84
C TYR A 68 -11.06 -2.46 9.96
N LEU A 69 -12.04 -2.72 9.10
CA LEU A 69 -12.05 -3.89 8.20
C LEU A 69 -10.87 -3.88 7.21
N VAL A 70 -10.57 -2.73 6.64
CA VAL A 70 -9.40 -2.56 5.76
C VAL A 70 -8.12 -2.84 6.55
N GLY A 71 -8.02 -2.34 7.78
CA GLY A 71 -6.89 -2.60 8.67
C GLY A 71 -6.71 -4.08 9.00
N THR A 72 -7.79 -4.80 9.30
CA THR A 72 -7.71 -6.24 9.62
C THR A 72 -7.32 -7.09 8.42
N ILE A 73 -7.93 -6.85 7.24
CA ILE A 73 -7.57 -7.54 6.00
C ILE A 73 -6.10 -7.29 5.65
N HIS A 74 -5.65 -6.03 5.79
CA HIS A 74 -4.26 -5.67 5.52
C HIS A 74 -3.29 -6.35 6.48
N GLY A 75 -3.57 -6.29 7.79
CA GLY A 75 -2.71 -6.92 8.81
C GLY A 75 -2.56 -8.42 8.59
N ILE A 76 -3.69 -9.12 8.41
CA ILE A 76 -3.69 -10.58 8.18
C ILE A 76 -3.00 -10.95 6.86
N GLY A 77 -3.28 -10.22 5.78
CA GLY A 77 -2.87 -10.62 4.42
C GLY A 77 -1.49 -10.13 3.99
N ALA A 78 -1.05 -8.95 4.41
CA ALA A 78 0.16 -8.31 3.89
C ALA A 78 1.39 -8.50 4.79
N GLU A 79 1.21 -8.49 6.10
CA GLU A 79 2.32 -8.41 7.06
C GLU A 79 2.50 -9.70 7.88
N THR A 80 1.41 -10.43 8.15
CA THR A 80 1.44 -11.61 9.04
C THR A 80 2.33 -12.76 8.54
N PRO A 81 2.32 -13.17 7.25
CA PRO A 81 3.08 -14.35 6.81
C PRO A 81 4.60 -14.18 6.95
N THR A 82 5.14 -13.01 6.62
CA THR A 82 6.57 -12.69 6.73
C THR A 82 7.00 -12.52 8.19
N GLN A 83 6.17 -11.89 9.03
CA GLN A 83 6.46 -11.72 10.46
C GLN A 83 6.44 -13.05 11.23
N VAL A 84 5.50 -13.95 10.90
CA VAL A 84 5.42 -15.28 11.52
C VAL A 84 6.70 -16.10 11.28
N ILE A 85 7.29 -16.03 10.08
CA ILE A 85 8.56 -16.72 9.78
C ILE A 85 9.70 -16.19 10.67
N LEU A 86 9.76 -14.88 10.89
CA LEU A 86 10.78 -14.25 11.73
C LEU A 86 10.64 -14.70 13.20
N PHE A 87 9.41 -14.80 13.72
CA PHE A 87 9.15 -15.28 15.08
C PHE A 87 9.41 -16.77 15.26
N ILE A 88 9.05 -17.61 14.28
CA ILE A 88 9.38 -19.04 14.31
C ILE A 88 10.90 -19.23 14.36
N THR A 89 11.64 -18.46 13.54
CA THR A 89 13.10 -18.50 13.51
C THR A 89 13.69 -18.06 14.85
N ALA A 90 13.19 -16.97 15.43
CA ALA A 90 13.65 -16.46 16.72
C ALA A 90 13.33 -17.43 17.89
N ALA A 91 12.15 -18.04 17.89
CA ALA A 91 11.77 -19.05 18.88
C ALA A 91 12.60 -20.33 18.75
N GLY A 92 12.98 -20.73 17.53
CA GLY A 92 13.84 -21.88 17.27
C GLY A 92 15.29 -21.67 17.70
N VAL A 93 15.84 -20.46 17.53
CA VAL A 93 17.24 -20.14 17.88
C VAL A 93 17.40 -19.76 19.36
N GLY A 94 16.42 -19.05 19.94
CA GLY A 94 16.52 -18.49 21.29
C GLY A 94 15.68 -19.19 22.36
N GLY A 95 14.81 -20.15 22.00
CA GLY A 95 13.82 -20.74 22.91
C GLY A 95 12.56 -19.88 23.08
N GLY A 96 11.48 -20.47 23.62
CA GLY A 96 10.14 -19.88 23.65
C GLY A 96 10.01 -18.53 24.36
N ILE A 97 10.79 -18.31 25.43
CA ILE A 97 10.81 -17.03 26.17
C ILE A 97 11.39 -15.91 25.31
N ASN A 98 12.53 -16.15 24.65
CA ASN A 98 13.18 -15.15 23.80
C ASN A 98 12.33 -14.81 22.56
N GLY A 99 11.68 -15.81 21.96
CA GLY A 99 10.71 -15.58 20.88
C GLY A 99 9.51 -14.73 21.32
N SER A 100 9.01 -14.95 22.54
CA SER A 100 7.88 -14.19 23.10
C SER A 100 8.24 -12.74 23.42
N VAL A 101 9.43 -12.50 23.98
CA VAL A 101 9.95 -11.14 24.23
C VAL A 101 10.17 -10.38 22.92
N LEU A 102 10.74 -11.05 21.90
CA LEU A 102 10.93 -10.46 20.58
C LEU A 102 9.59 -10.07 19.94
N LEU A 103 8.58 -10.96 20.00
CA LEU A 103 7.23 -10.69 19.52
C LEU A 103 6.62 -9.47 20.22
N LEU A 104 6.75 -9.37 21.54
CA LEU A 104 6.20 -8.26 22.31
C LEU A 104 6.85 -6.93 21.94
N VAL A 105 8.18 -6.88 21.91
CA VAL A 105 8.93 -5.67 21.50
C VAL A 105 8.60 -5.27 20.07
N PHE A 106 8.48 -6.25 19.16
CA PHE A 106 8.09 -6.01 17.78
C PHE A 106 6.68 -5.39 17.68
N VAL A 107 5.69 -5.95 18.37
CA VAL A 107 4.30 -5.44 18.34
C VAL A 107 4.23 -4.02 18.89
N ILE A 108 4.94 -3.72 19.98
CA ILE A 108 5.02 -2.37 20.54
C ILE A 108 5.67 -1.42 19.53
N GLY A 109 6.81 -1.81 18.95
CA GLY A 109 7.51 -1.02 17.94
C GLY A 109 6.64 -0.74 16.72
N LEU A 110 5.93 -1.74 16.21
CA LEU A 110 4.99 -1.63 15.09
C LEU A 110 3.85 -0.64 15.41
N LEU A 111 3.26 -0.75 16.61
CA LEU A 111 2.17 0.13 17.04
C LEU A 111 2.63 1.59 17.17
N ILE A 112 3.81 1.81 17.75
CA ILE A 112 4.41 3.14 17.89
C ILE A 112 4.75 3.71 16.50
N ALA A 113 5.45 2.96 15.66
CA ALA A 113 5.87 3.42 14.34
C ALA A 113 4.67 3.77 13.45
N ASN A 114 3.65 2.90 13.41
CA ASN A 114 2.46 3.13 12.60
C ASN A 114 1.66 4.34 13.11
N SER A 115 1.54 4.50 14.43
CA SER A 115 0.89 5.67 15.02
C SER A 115 1.67 6.96 14.74
N ALA A 116 3.00 6.92 14.87
CA ALA A 116 3.86 8.06 14.59
C ALA A 116 3.77 8.50 13.11
N ILE A 117 3.79 7.56 12.17
CA ILE A 117 3.60 7.84 10.74
C ILE A 117 2.25 8.50 10.49
N VAL A 118 1.17 8.00 11.12
CA VAL A 118 -0.17 8.59 10.97
C VAL A 118 -0.20 10.02 11.53
N ILE A 119 0.37 10.27 12.70
CA ILE A 119 0.43 11.60 13.31
C ILE A 119 1.25 12.55 12.43
N LEU A 120 2.45 12.16 12.01
CA LEU A 120 3.29 12.96 11.12
C LEU A 120 2.59 13.26 9.79
N PHE A 121 1.88 12.27 9.25
CA PHE A 121 1.07 12.46 8.06
C PHE A 121 -0.02 13.50 8.31
N LEU A 122 -0.81 13.39 9.38
CA LEU A 122 -1.88 14.35 9.71
C LEU A 122 -1.35 15.78 9.88
N LEU A 123 -0.22 15.94 10.57
CA LEU A 123 0.44 17.24 10.76
C LEU A 123 0.97 17.82 9.43
N GLY A 124 1.55 16.99 8.57
CA GLY A 124 2.06 17.39 7.25
C GLY A 124 0.98 17.59 6.17
N PHE A 125 -0.17 16.93 6.31
CA PHE A 125 -1.19 16.82 5.27
C PHE A 125 -1.86 18.17 4.93
N VAL A 126 -1.95 19.07 5.90
CA VAL A 126 -2.52 20.41 5.71
C VAL A 126 -1.70 21.23 4.70
N ASN A 127 -0.37 21.07 4.71
CA ASN A 127 0.54 21.75 3.79
C ASN A 127 0.60 21.06 2.43
N VAL A 128 0.53 19.73 2.37
CA VAL A 128 0.57 18.96 1.11
C VAL A 128 -0.71 19.13 0.30
N LYS A 129 -1.89 19.19 0.93
CA LYS A 129 -3.17 19.44 0.23
C LYS A 129 -3.21 20.78 -0.50
N LYS A 130 -2.45 21.77 -0.03
CA LYS A 130 -2.37 23.10 -0.63
C LYS A 130 -1.29 23.18 -1.72
N ASN A 131 -0.34 22.25 -1.74
CA ASN A 131 0.81 22.29 -2.64
C ASN A 131 0.79 21.13 -3.65
N THR A 132 0.17 21.39 -4.80
CA THR A 132 0.08 20.46 -5.94
C THR A 132 1.45 19.94 -6.39
N LYS A 133 2.53 20.73 -6.24
CA LYS A 133 3.88 20.28 -6.61
C LYS A 133 4.35 19.14 -5.72
N LEU A 134 4.27 19.30 -4.39
CA LEU A 134 4.65 18.23 -3.45
C LEU A 134 3.85 16.96 -3.70
N TYR A 135 2.55 17.14 -3.90
CA TYR A 135 1.61 16.08 -4.16
C TYR A 135 1.95 15.27 -5.44
N VAL A 136 2.30 15.96 -6.54
CA VAL A 136 2.79 15.34 -7.78
C VAL A 136 4.17 14.68 -7.59
N THR A 137 5.09 15.32 -6.86
CA THR A 137 6.43 14.79 -6.59
C THR A 137 6.36 13.45 -5.87
N PHE A 138 5.59 13.33 -4.79
CA PHE A 138 5.42 12.06 -4.07
C PHE A 138 4.81 10.98 -4.96
N GLY A 139 3.84 11.33 -5.81
CA GLY A 139 3.25 10.40 -6.76
C GLY A 139 4.25 9.88 -7.80
N ILE A 140 5.09 10.75 -8.36
CA ILE A 140 6.15 10.36 -9.30
C ILE A 140 7.17 9.46 -8.61
N LEU A 141 7.64 9.83 -7.41
CA LEU A 141 8.58 9.02 -6.64
C LEU A 141 8.01 7.61 -6.36
N ALA A 142 6.77 7.53 -5.90
CA ALA A 142 6.11 6.24 -5.65
C ALA A 142 5.97 5.40 -6.92
N GLY A 143 5.57 6.01 -8.05
CA GLY A 143 5.44 5.33 -9.33
C GLY A 143 6.77 4.78 -9.85
N LEU A 144 7.84 5.59 -9.77
CA LEU A 144 9.19 5.19 -10.18
C LEU A 144 9.75 4.09 -9.28
N MET A 145 9.62 4.21 -7.96
CA MET A 145 10.03 3.16 -7.02
C MET A 145 9.31 1.85 -7.29
N SER A 146 7.98 1.90 -7.54
CA SER A 146 7.18 0.73 -7.88
C SER A 146 7.68 0.05 -9.16
N LEU A 147 8.02 0.83 -10.20
CA LEU A 147 8.59 0.30 -11.44
C LEU A 147 9.95 -0.36 -11.21
N ILE A 148 10.86 0.32 -10.50
CA ILE A 148 12.21 -0.17 -10.23
C ILE A 148 12.15 -1.50 -9.46
N VAL A 149 11.42 -1.53 -8.35
CA VAL A 149 11.27 -2.74 -7.53
C VAL A 149 10.57 -3.84 -8.33
N GLY A 150 9.53 -3.50 -9.10
CA GLY A 150 8.80 -4.49 -9.90
C GLY A 150 9.66 -5.15 -10.98
N VAL A 151 10.50 -4.36 -11.66
CA VAL A 151 11.46 -4.88 -12.66
C VAL A 151 12.53 -5.75 -12.00
N LEU A 152 13.05 -5.35 -10.84
CA LEU A 152 14.02 -6.16 -10.09
C LEU A 152 13.44 -7.53 -9.70
N PHE A 153 12.17 -7.58 -9.30
CA PHE A 153 11.45 -8.81 -9.01
C PHE A 153 11.21 -9.67 -10.26
N LEU A 154 10.92 -9.07 -11.42
CA LEU A 154 10.74 -9.81 -12.68
C LEU A 154 12.03 -10.45 -13.19
N ILE A 155 13.15 -9.76 -13.07
CA ILE A 155 14.46 -10.24 -13.56
C ILE A 155 15.10 -11.22 -12.53
N GLY A 156 14.42 -11.50 -11.41
CA GLY A 156 14.94 -12.39 -10.37
C GLY A 156 16.11 -11.79 -9.59
N LYS A 157 16.36 -10.47 -9.70
CA LYS A 157 17.37 -9.74 -8.94
C LYS A 157 16.85 -9.21 -7.61
N SER A 158 15.91 -9.91 -6.99
CA SER A 158 15.39 -9.55 -5.66
C SER A 158 16.45 -9.56 -4.57
N LEU A 159 17.59 -10.24 -4.79
CA LEU A 159 18.76 -10.24 -3.90
C LEU A 159 19.56 -8.93 -3.91
N LEU A 160 19.37 -8.05 -4.90
CA LEU A 160 19.96 -6.71 -4.93
C LEU A 160 19.11 -5.68 -4.15
N LEU A 161 17.87 -6.03 -3.82
CA LEU A 161 17.09 -5.25 -2.87
C LEU A 161 17.67 -5.50 -1.48
N PRO A 162 17.65 -4.50 -0.57
CA PRO A 162 18.09 -4.70 0.81
C PRO A 162 17.41 -5.95 1.35
N ALA A 163 18.21 -6.95 1.74
CA ALA A 163 17.67 -8.15 2.34
C ALA A 163 16.86 -7.71 3.56
N LEU A 164 15.62 -8.19 3.65
CA LEU A 164 14.89 -8.20 4.91
C LEU A 164 15.60 -9.25 5.77
N SER A 165 16.75 -8.86 6.34
CA SER A 165 17.49 -9.63 7.33
C SER A 165 16.65 -9.80 8.58
#